data_AF-A0A969GNS5-F1
#
_entry.id   AF-A0A969GNS5-F1
#
_cell.length_a   1.000
_cell.length_b   1.000
_cell.length_c   1.000
_cell.angle_alpha   90.00
_cell.angle_beta   90.00
_cell.angle_gamma   90.00
#
_symmetry.space_group_name_H-M   'P 1'
#
loop_
_entity.id
_entity.type
_entity.pdbx_description
1 polymer ?
#
loop_
_entity_poly.entity_id
_entity_poly.type
_entity_poly.pdbx_seq_one_letter_code
_entity_poly.pdbx_strand_id
1 'polypeptide(L)'
;MEISKESLPMLTIEDLRYAKHTQLAALTGFDPSSFAAWSSNTRGISERNLRRIAKALNMTQLAVMEGLELRRQDAATVRAIQERVDNVIQLFAQTAS
;
A
#
# COMPACT_ATOMS: atom_id res chain seq x y z
N MET A 1 -39.00 5.70 -1.94
CA MET A 1 -38.03 4.73 -1.37
C MET A 1 -36.77 5.51 -1.07
N GLU A 2 -36.63 5.96 0.17
CA GLU A 2 -35.34 6.50 0.62
C GLU A 2 -34.38 5.31 0.69
N ILE A 3 -33.36 5.32 -0.16
CA ILE A 3 -32.27 4.37 -0.07
C ILE A 3 -31.57 4.77 1.24
N SER A 4 -31.84 4.03 2.31
CA SER A 4 -31.05 4.08 3.53
C SER A 4 -29.59 4.11 3.09
N LYS A 5 -28.87 5.17 3.44
CA LYS A 5 -27.41 5.17 3.38
C LYS A 5 -26.96 4.03 4.28
N GLU A 6 -26.87 2.83 3.71
CA GLU A 6 -26.10 1.75 4.26
C GLU A 6 -24.76 2.39 4.62
N SER A 7 -24.49 2.45 5.91
CA SER A 7 -23.23 2.98 6.42
C SER A 7 -22.15 2.11 5.82
N LEU A 8 -21.55 2.55 4.70
CA LEU A 8 -20.46 1.84 4.08
C LEU A 8 -19.43 1.56 5.19
N PRO A 9 -18.96 0.31 5.32
CA PRO A 9 -18.02 -0.04 6.36
C PRO A 9 -16.82 0.91 6.27
N MET A 10 -16.46 1.50 7.41
CA MET A 10 -15.33 2.41 7.49
C MET A 10 -14.06 1.63 7.16
N LEU A 11 -13.27 2.12 6.20
CA LEU A 11 -12.01 1.48 5.83
C LEU A 11 -11.07 1.45 7.03
N THR A 12 -10.46 0.30 7.24
CA THR A 12 -9.49 0.06 8.31
C THR A 12 -8.06 0.24 7.81
N ILE A 13 -7.11 0.25 8.74
CA ILE A 13 -5.67 0.25 8.42
C ILE A 13 -5.29 -0.98 7.57
N GLU A 14 -5.87 -2.15 7.86
CA GLU A 14 -5.61 -3.38 7.12
C GLU A 14 -6.22 -3.32 5.70
N ASP A 15 -7.38 -2.68 5.52
CA ASP A 15 -7.93 -2.44 4.18
C ASP A 15 -6.98 -1.57 3.35
N LEU A 16 -6.42 -0.51 3.95
CA LEU A 16 -5.42 0.32 3.28
C LEU A 16 -4.14 -0.47 2.97
N ARG A 17 -3.72 -1.34 3.89
CA ARG A 17 -2.53 -2.18 3.77
C ARG A 17 -2.61 -3.09 2.55
N TYR A 18 -3.68 -3.88 2.45
CA TYR A 18 -3.79 -4.92 1.42
C TYR A 18 -4.46 -4.47 0.13
N ALA A 19 -5.07 -3.28 0.09
CA ALA A 19 -5.65 -2.77 -1.14
C ALA A 19 -4.62 -2.68 -2.28
N LYS A 20 -5.07 -3.02 -3.49
CA LYS A 20 -4.30 -2.79 -4.72
C LYS A 20 -4.13 -1.30 -4.96
N HIS A 21 -3.01 -0.91 -5.55
CA HIS A 21 -2.77 0.50 -5.94
C HIS A 21 -3.89 1.07 -6.82
N THR A 22 -4.47 0.25 -7.69
CA THR A 22 -5.59 0.64 -8.56
C THR A 22 -6.89 0.89 -7.79
N GLN A 23 -7.13 0.15 -6.71
CA GLN A 23 -8.29 0.36 -5.84
C GLN A 23 -8.14 1.67 -5.06
N LEU A 24 -6.96 1.91 -4.47
CA LEU A 24 -6.67 3.16 -3.77
C LEU A 24 -6.72 4.37 -4.72
N ALA A 25 -6.23 4.21 -5.94
CA ALA A 25 -6.34 5.22 -7.00
C ALA A 25 -7.80 5.57 -7.31
N ALA A 26 -8.66 4.56 -7.50
CA ALA A 26 -10.08 4.77 -7.78
C ALA A 26 -10.80 5.49 -6.64
N LEU A 27 -10.44 5.20 -5.39
CA LEU A 27 -11.07 5.80 -4.21
C LEU A 27 -10.59 7.23 -3.92
N THR A 28 -9.37 7.58 -4.32
CA THR A 28 -8.71 8.83 -3.89
C THR A 28 -8.44 9.81 -5.02
N GLY A 29 -8.52 9.37 -6.27
CA GLY A 29 -8.21 10.16 -7.46
C GLY A 29 -6.71 10.42 -7.66
N PHE A 30 -5.83 9.68 -6.99
CA PHE A 30 -4.39 9.69 -7.24
C PHE A 30 -3.97 8.57 -8.20
N ASP A 31 -2.82 8.70 -8.83
CA ASP A 31 -2.29 7.65 -9.70
C ASP A 31 -1.86 6.40 -8.92
N PRO A 32 -2.05 5.19 -9.47
CA PRO A 32 -1.53 3.96 -8.86
C PRO A 32 -0.02 4.01 -8.59
N SER A 33 0.74 4.70 -9.45
CA SER A 33 2.18 4.89 -9.30
C SER A 33 2.54 5.74 -8.07
N SER A 34 1.67 6.67 -7.67
CA SER A 34 1.87 7.47 -6.45
C SER A 34 1.79 6.57 -5.22
N PHE A 35 0.82 5.66 -5.15
CA PHE A 35 0.72 4.68 -4.07
C PHE A 35 1.89 3.70 -4.06
N ALA A 36 2.35 3.25 -5.23
CA ALA A 36 3.55 2.42 -5.31
C ALA A 36 4.80 3.15 -4.77
N ALA A 37 4.94 4.44 -5.08
CA ALA A 37 6.06 5.24 -4.59
C ALA A 37 6.01 5.45 -3.07
N TRP A 38 4.83 5.79 -2.53
CA TRP A 38 4.65 5.96 -1.09
C TRP A 38 4.84 4.67 -0.30
N SER A 39 4.58 3.51 -0.90
CA SER A 39 4.76 2.20 -0.29
C SER A 39 6.15 1.58 -0.47
N SER A 40 7.08 2.19 -1.21
CA SER A 40 8.38 1.58 -1.53
C SER A 40 9.59 2.29 -0.91
N ASN A 41 9.37 3.25 -0.01
CA ASN A 41 10.38 4.19 0.53
C ASN A 41 11.05 5.07 -0.54
N THR A 42 10.54 5.09 -1.77
CA THR A 42 11.11 5.89 -2.86
C THR A 42 10.69 7.36 -2.80
N ARG A 43 9.53 7.65 -2.22
CA ARG A 43 9.03 9.03 -2.09
C ARG A 43 8.16 9.21 -0.85
N GLY A 44 8.39 10.30 -0.12
CA GLY A 44 7.52 10.73 0.98
C GLY A 44 6.17 11.25 0.47
N ILE A 45 5.13 11.11 1.30
CA ILE A 45 3.82 11.75 1.05
C ILE A 45 3.84 13.17 1.64
N SER A 46 3.34 14.15 0.89
CA SER A 46 3.16 15.50 1.42
C SER A 46 1.94 15.56 2.32
N GLU A 47 1.98 16.42 3.33
CA GLU A 47 0.85 16.66 4.25
C GLU A 47 -0.45 17.04 3.51
N ARG A 48 -0.35 17.80 2.41
CA ARG A 48 -1.51 18.11 1.56
C ARG A 48 -2.15 16.85 0.96
N ASN A 49 -1.32 15.93 0.45
CA ASN A 49 -1.81 14.70 -0.16
C ASN A 49 -2.34 13.75 0.91
N LEU A 50 -1.68 13.67 2.08
CA LEU A 50 -2.15 12.89 3.21
C LEU A 50 -3.56 13.30 3.64
N ARG A 51 -3.80 14.61 3.82
CA ARG A 51 -5.14 15.14 4.12
C ARG A 51 -6.19 14.78 3.06
N ARG A 52 -5.81 14.82 1.78
CA ARG A 52 -6.72 14.46 0.67
C ARG A 52 -7.10 12.98 0.71
N ILE A 53 -6.13 12.10 0.96
CA ILE A 53 -6.37 10.66 1.07
C ILE A 53 -7.23 10.34 2.29
N ALA A 54 -6.88 10.89 3.45
CA ALA A 54 -7.65 10.73 4.69
C ALA A 54 -9.11 11.14 4.49
N LYS A 55 -9.35 12.28 3.85
CA LYS A 55 -10.71 12.73 3.51
C LYS A 55 -11.42 11.79 2.53
N ALA A 56 -10.74 11.34 1.48
CA ALA A 56 -11.33 10.48 0.46
C ALA A 56 -11.69 9.08 1.00
N LEU A 57 -10.88 8.55 1.91
CA LEU A 57 -11.08 7.23 2.52
C LEU A 57 -11.94 7.28 3.79
N ASN A 58 -12.36 8.46 4.23
CA ASN A 58 -13.02 8.68 5.53
C ASN A 58 -12.22 8.09 6.71
N MET A 59 -10.90 8.30 6.70
CA MET A 59 -9.94 7.83 7.71
C MET A 59 -9.22 9.02 8.37
N THR A 60 -8.60 8.80 9.52
CA THR A 60 -7.70 9.79 10.11
C THR A 60 -6.38 9.83 9.34
N GLN A 61 -5.67 10.97 9.37
CA GLN A 61 -4.34 11.07 8.77
C GLN A 61 -3.36 10.04 9.37
N LEU A 62 -3.47 9.80 10.68
CA LEU A 62 -2.66 8.81 11.39
C LEU A 62 -2.90 7.39 10.86
N ALA A 63 -4.17 6.98 10.71
CA ALA A 63 -4.50 5.67 10.17
C ALA A 63 -4.01 5.48 8.73
N VAL A 64 -4.06 6.56 7.92
CA VAL A 64 -3.49 6.53 6.56
C VAL A 64 -1.98 6.36 6.59
N MET A 65 -1.28 7.11 7.45
CA MET A 65 0.17 6.98 7.61
C MET A 65 0.55 5.57 8.06
N GLU A 66 -0.17 5.02 9.03
CA GLU A 66 0.07 3.69 9.58
C GLU A 66 -0.13 2.60 8.51
N GLY A 67 -1.22 2.63 7.75
CA GLY A 67 -1.42 1.64 6.70
C GLY A 67 -0.43 1.78 5.55
N LEU A 68 0.00 3.00 5.19
CA LEU A 68 1.10 3.20 4.23
C LEU A 68 2.44 2.69 4.77
N GLU A 69 2.68 2.80 6.07
CA GLU A 69 3.89 2.30 6.72
C GLU A 69 3.94 0.77 6.73
N LEU A 70 2.83 0.11 7.09
CA LEU A 70 2.72 -1.35 7.00
C LEU A 70 2.98 -1.85 5.57
N ARG A 71 2.49 -1.13 4.55
CA ARG A 71 2.78 -1.45 3.13
C ARG A 71 4.26 -1.38 2.80
N ARG A 72 5.00 -0.43 3.38
CA ARG A 72 6.47 -0.34 3.19
C ARG A 72 7.18 -1.51 3.83
N GLN A 73 6.77 -1.89 5.04
CA GLN A 73 7.34 -3.02 5.75
C GLN A 73 7.10 -4.34 5.00
N ASP A 74 5.89 -4.53 4.46
CA ASP A 74 5.57 -5.67 3.60
C ASP A 74 6.41 -5.67 2.32
N ALA A 75 6.51 -4.53 1.64
CA ALA A 75 7.32 -4.41 0.43
C ALA A 75 8.83 -4.61 0.69
N ALA A 76 9.34 -4.21 1.85
CA ALA A 76 10.71 -4.49 2.27
C ALA A 76 10.92 -5.98 2.53
N THR A 77 9.97 -6.61 3.21
CA THR A 77 10.00 -8.05 3.51
C THR A 77 9.97 -8.88 2.23
N VAL A 78 9.08 -8.55 1.29
CA VAL A 78 8.99 -9.23 -0.01
C VAL A 78 10.30 -9.09 -0.79
N ARG A 79 10.93 -7.91 -0.81
CA ARG A 79 12.24 -7.71 -1.46
C ARG A 79 13.32 -8.58 -0.83
N ALA A 80 13.42 -8.60 0.50
CA ALA A 80 14.39 -9.43 1.20
C ALA A 80 14.16 -10.93 0.95
N ILE A 81 12.91 -11.38 0.85
CA ILE A 81 12.59 -12.77 0.50
C ILE A 81 13.01 -13.06 -0.94
N GLN A 82 12.69 -12.17 -1.89
CA GLN A 82 13.04 -12.34 -3.30
C GLN A 82 14.56 -12.46 -3.48
N GLU A 83 15.35 -11.58 -2.82
CA GLU A 83 16.81 -11.65 -2.84
C GLU A 83 17.35 -12.99 -2.31
N ARG A 84 16.74 -13.53 -1.24
CA ARG A 84 17.12 -14.84 -0.70
C ARG A 84 16.78 -15.97 -1.66
N VAL A 85 15.62 -15.92 -2.32
CA VAL A 85 15.21 -16.90 -3.33
C VAL A 85 16.16 -16.87 -4.52
N ASP A 86 16.47 -15.68 -5.04
CA ASP A 86 17.38 -15.51 -6.17
C ASP A 86 18.77 -16.06 -5.85
N ASN A 87 19.29 -15.81 -4.63
CA ASN A 87 20.56 -16.37 -4.17
C ASN A 87 20.54 -17.91 -4.12
N VAL A 88 19.44 -18.51 -3.65
CA VAL A 88 19.29 -19.98 -3.60
C VAL A 88 19.27 -20.55 -5.02
N ILE A 89 18.54 -19.94 -5.94
CA ILE A 89 18.49 -20.36 -7.35
C ILE A 89 19.89 -20.32 -7.98
N GLN A 90 20.65 -19.24 -7.74
CA GLN A 90 22.02 -19.12 -8.24
C GLN A 90 22.96 -20.20 -7.69
N LEU A 91 22.84 -20.54 -6.40
CA LEU A 91 23.62 -21.61 -5.78
C LEU A 91 23.36 -22.97 -6.45
N PHE A 92 22.10 -23.29 -6.75
CA PHE A 92 21.75 -24.52 -7.47
C PHE A 92 22.27 -24.53 -8.90
N ALA A 93 22.19 -23.40 -9.61
CA ALA A 93 22.72 -23.29 -10.97
C ALA A 93 24.23 -23.53 -11.04
N GLN A 94 24.98 -23.07 -10.03
CA GLN A 94 26.43 -23.26 -9.92
C GLN A 94 26.85 -24.68 -9.53
N THR A 95 26.02 -25.38 -8.75
CA THR A 95 26.31 -26.78 -8.35
C THR A 95 25.88 -27.82 -9.38
N ALA A 96 25.01 -27.44 -10.32
CA ALA A 96 24.59 -28.27 -11.45
C ALA A 96 25.46 -28.10 -12.72
N SER A 97 26.41 -27.15 -12.72
CA SER A 97 27.41 -26.94 -13.78
C SER A 97 28.75 -27.58 -13.41
#